data_AF-A0A925UZB9-F1
#
_entry.id   AF-A0A925UZB9-F1
#
_cell.length_a   1.000
_cell.length_b   1.000
_cell.length_c   1.000
_cell.angle_alpha   90.00
_cell.angle_beta   90.00
_cell.angle_gamma   90.00
#
_symmetry.space_group_name_H-M   'P 1'
#
loop_
_entity.id
_entity.type
_entity.pdbx_description
1 polymer ?
#
loop_
_entity_poly.entity_id
_entity_poly.type
_entity_poly.pdbx_seq_one_letter_code
_entity_poly.pdbx_strand_id
1 'polypeptide(L)'
;MAKNSIFLLMSLVLFLLTMIECGHGALREEPTAPLATNGEAPRETHNVGEVGADGHLAIWVSKRGTFDVPFLLDDDFGVMLINEGGEKHPRALYVAGSRTKKKVWQTHDLKEFQRLVDSIPKGVRVREYDSCTVNLGYGLPAGVREGFQKSLQRLNLKGDDRNITCICGSLG
;
A
#
# COMPACT_ATOMS: atom_id res chain seq x y z
N MET A 1 -44.30 -47.19 6.00
CA MET A 1 -43.89 -48.57 6.33
C MET A 1 -42.81 -48.99 5.34
N ALA A 2 -41.67 -49.49 5.87
CA ALA A 2 -40.50 -50.15 5.24
C ALA A 2 -39.22 -49.53 5.84
N LYS A 3 -38.71 -50.09 6.95
CA LYS A 3 -37.66 -51.14 7.06
C LYS A 3 -36.24 -50.58 6.83
N ASN A 4 -35.56 -50.28 7.94
CA ASN A 4 -34.43 -51.03 8.49
C ASN A 4 -33.20 -51.15 7.58
N SER A 5 -32.09 -50.55 8.02
CA SER A 5 -30.75 -51.17 7.92
C SER A 5 -29.84 -50.60 9.01
N ILE A 6 -29.86 -51.34 10.12
CA ILE A 6 -28.86 -51.36 11.18
C ILE A 6 -27.67 -52.16 10.61
N PHE A 7 -26.48 -51.58 10.61
CA PHE A 7 -25.23 -52.34 10.63
C PHE A 7 -24.31 -51.74 11.70
N LEU A 8 -24.36 -52.40 12.85
CA LEU A 8 -23.52 -52.22 14.02
C LEU A 8 -22.11 -52.78 13.77
N LEU A 9 -21.14 -52.16 14.44
CA LEU A 9 -19.90 -52.71 15.00
C LEU A 9 -19.08 -53.69 14.15
N MET A 10 -17.83 -53.33 13.87
CA MET A 10 -16.66 -54.18 14.19
C MET A 10 -15.37 -53.45 13.80
N SER A 11 -14.69 -52.83 14.77
CA SER A 11 -13.23 -52.80 14.93
C SER A 11 -12.84 -51.81 16.03
N LEU A 12 -13.45 -51.98 17.19
CA LEU A 12 -12.75 -51.82 18.45
C LEU A 12 -11.92 -53.10 18.60
N VAL A 13 -10.69 -53.00 19.11
CA VAL A 13 -9.67 -54.07 19.29
C VAL A 13 -8.67 -54.17 18.13
N LEU A 14 -7.64 -53.31 18.14
CA LEU A 14 -6.22 -53.69 18.23
C LEU A 14 -5.39 -52.41 18.05
N PHE A 15 -4.89 -51.82 19.13
CA PHE A 15 -3.61 -51.07 19.18
C PHE A 15 -3.38 -50.62 20.63
N LEU A 16 -3.40 -51.63 21.51
CA LEU A 16 -2.71 -51.57 22.79
C LEU A 16 -1.29 -52.07 22.53
N LEU A 17 -0.32 -51.35 23.11
CA LEU A 17 1.05 -51.78 23.42
C LEU A 17 2.08 -51.75 22.28
N THR A 18 2.70 -50.59 22.10
CA THR A 18 4.18 -50.54 22.12
C THR A 18 4.62 -49.38 23.02
N MET A 19 5.13 -49.76 24.19
CA MET A 19 5.95 -48.93 25.07
C MET A 19 7.14 -48.40 24.26
N ILE A 20 7.31 -47.08 24.22
CA ILE A 20 8.59 -46.46 23.84
C ILE A 20 9.08 -45.68 25.06
N GLU A 21 10.32 -45.98 25.37
CA GLU A 21 11.03 -45.74 26.60
C GLU A 21 11.11 -44.25 26.94
N CYS A 22 10.83 -43.94 28.21
CA CYS A 22 11.04 -42.65 28.83
C CYS A 22 12.55 -42.47 29.05
N GLY A 23 13.26 -42.08 27.98
CA GLY A 23 14.64 -41.65 28.07
C GLY A 23 14.72 -40.30 28.78
N HIS A 24 15.16 -40.33 30.05
CA HIS A 24 15.64 -39.17 30.79
C HIS A 24 16.89 -38.59 30.10
N GLY A 25 16.68 -37.78 29.06
CA GLY A 25 17.67 -36.86 28.54
C GLY A 25 17.67 -35.60 29.38
N ALA A 26 18.73 -35.38 30.15
CA ALA A 26 18.96 -34.11 30.85
C ALA A 26 18.88 -32.96 29.82
N LEU A 27 17.88 -32.08 29.99
CA LEU A 27 17.82 -30.80 29.29
C LEU A 27 19.01 -29.97 29.77
N ARG A 28 20.08 -30.00 28.98
CA ARG A 28 21.17 -29.04 29.07
C ARG A 28 20.57 -27.73 28.59
N GLU A 29 20.28 -26.82 29.53
CA GLU A 29 20.02 -25.42 29.20
C GLU A 29 21.26 -24.89 28.47
N GLU A 30 21.19 -24.80 27.14
CA GLU A 30 22.14 -23.96 26.42
C GLU A 30 21.92 -22.53 26.93
N PRO A 31 23.00 -21.81 27.30
CA PRO A 31 22.88 -20.40 27.62
C PRO A 31 22.32 -19.72 26.37
N THR A 32 21.07 -19.26 26.46
CA THR A 32 20.45 -18.44 25.42
C THR A 32 21.32 -17.21 25.28
N ALA A 33 22.15 -17.18 24.24
CA ALA A 33 22.90 -15.99 23.89
C ALA A 33 21.88 -14.85 23.80
N PRO A 34 22.14 -13.69 24.45
CA PRO A 34 21.24 -12.56 24.35
C PRO A 34 21.03 -12.28 22.86
N LEU A 35 19.75 -12.25 22.43
CA LEU A 35 19.37 -11.79 21.10
C LEU A 35 20.09 -10.47 20.88
N ALA A 36 21.08 -10.49 19.99
CA ALA A 36 21.71 -9.29 19.50
C ALA A 36 20.57 -8.38 19.05
N THR A 37 20.44 -7.22 19.69
CA THR A 37 19.61 -6.14 19.18
C THR A 37 20.21 -5.76 17.84
N ASN A 38 19.73 -6.42 16.79
CA ASN A 38 20.13 -6.17 15.42
C ASN A 38 20.01 -4.66 15.23
N GLY A 39 21.15 -4.00 15.05
CA GLY A 39 21.20 -2.56 14.82
C GLY A 39 20.25 -2.26 13.67
N GLU A 40 19.13 -1.61 13.99
CA GLU A 40 18.10 -1.26 13.02
C GLU A 40 18.80 -0.43 11.95
N ALA A 41 18.80 -0.92 10.71
CA ALA A 41 19.46 -0.22 9.61
C ALA A 41 18.94 1.22 9.56
N PRO A 42 19.80 2.21 9.25
CA PRO A 42 19.39 3.61 9.20
C PRO A 42 18.11 3.74 8.37
N ARG A 43 17.06 4.29 8.97
CA ARG A 43 15.77 4.46 8.30
C ARG A 43 15.94 5.48 7.18
N GLU A 44 15.69 5.06 5.95
CA GLU A 44 15.69 5.96 4.80
C GLU A 44 14.46 6.87 4.92
N THR A 45 14.69 8.17 5.11
CA THR A 45 13.62 9.18 5.16
C THR A 45 13.46 9.78 3.77
N HIS A 46 12.23 9.83 3.25
CA HIS A 46 11.93 10.44 1.97
C HIS A 46 11.08 11.70 2.14
N ASN A 47 11.39 12.73 1.36
CA ASN A 47 10.60 13.96 1.31
C ASN A 47 9.83 14.06 -0.01
N VAL A 48 8.66 14.71 0.03
CA VAL A 48 7.94 15.03 -1.21
C VAL A 48 8.78 15.97 -2.07
N GLY A 49 8.95 15.61 -3.34
CA GLY A 49 9.81 16.33 -4.28
C GLY A 49 11.29 15.95 -4.22
N GLU A 50 11.66 15.02 -3.33
CA GLU A 50 13.00 14.43 -3.33
C GLU A 50 13.20 13.53 -4.54
N VAL A 51 14.41 13.57 -5.11
CA VAL A 51 14.83 12.66 -6.18
C VAL A 51 15.71 11.59 -5.54
N GLY A 52 15.25 10.34 -5.57
CA GLY A 52 16.00 9.20 -5.04
C GLY A 52 17.29 8.93 -5.81
N ALA A 53 18.15 8.07 -5.26
CA ALA A 53 19.40 7.65 -5.91
C ALA A 53 19.16 6.93 -7.25
N ASP A 54 17.98 6.36 -7.44
CA ASP A 54 17.51 5.73 -8.68
C ASP A 54 16.97 6.73 -9.72
N GLY A 55 16.96 8.03 -9.40
CA GLY A 55 16.51 9.11 -10.27
C GLY A 55 14.99 9.33 -10.29
N HIS A 56 14.22 8.59 -9.49
CA HIS A 56 12.77 8.78 -9.41
C HIS A 56 12.41 9.90 -8.43
N LEU A 57 11.41 10.70 -8.80
CA LEU A 57 10.88 11.78 -7.96
C LEU A 57 9.79 11.22 -7.04
N ALA A 58 9.88 11.45 -5.74
CA ALA A 58 8.79 11.16 -4.82
C ALA A 58 7.65 12.19 -4.98
N ILE A 59 6.56 11.82 -5.66
CA ILE A 59 5.37 12.69 -5.82
C ILE A 59 4.60 12.84 -4.50
N TRP A 60 4.62 11.79 -3.67
CA TRP A 60 4.02 11.78 -2.35
C TRP A 60 4.77 10.84 -1.41
N VAL A 61 4.64 11.06 -0.11
CA VAL A 61 5.18 10.16 0.93
C VAL A 61 4.07 9.89 1.95
N SER A 62 3.64 8.64 2.05
CA SER A 62 2.66 8.22 3.05
C SER A 62 3.38 7.82 4.34
N LYS A 63 3.05 8.50 5.44
CA LYS A 63 3.57 8.16 6.77
C LYS A 63 2.76 7.03 7.38
N ARG A 64 3.41 5.93 7.77
CA ARG A 64 2.77 4.75 8.39
C ARG A 64 3.56 4.30 9.61
N GLY A 65 3.08 4.70 10.79
CA GLY A 65 3.75 4.35 12.04
C GLY A 65 5.18 4.89 12.07
N THR A 66 6.17 4.01 11.99
CA THR A 66 7.60 4.35 12.05
C THR A 66 8.28 4.45 10.69
N PHE A 67 7.59 4.17 9.59
CA PHE A 67 8.17 4.18 8.24
C PHE A 67 7.40 5.08 7.27
N ASP A 68 8.14 5.60 6.31
CA ASP A 68 7.64 6.43 5.21
C ASP A 68 7.60 5.58 3.94
N VAL A 69 6.49 5.63 3.21
CA VAL A 69 6.33 4.93 1.93
C VAL A 69 6.25 5.95 0.80
N PRO A 70 7.30 6.11 -0.01
CA PRO A 70 7.29 7.03 -1.13
C PRO A 70 6.45 6.47 -2.30
N PHE A 71 5.71 7.36 -2.94
CA PHE A 71 5.12 7.15 -4.25
C PHE A 71 6.08 7.78 -5.27
N LEU A 72 6.76 6.94 -6.04
CA LEU A 72 7.80 7.35 -6.98
C LEU A 72 7.21 7.53 -8.38
N LEU A 73 7.63 8.59 -9.09
CA LEU A 73 7.21 8.84 -10.47
C LEU A 73 7.98 7.99 -11.48
N ASP A 74 7.36 6.90 -11.93
CA ASP A 74 7.88 6.03 -12.98
C ASP A 74 7.89 6.69 -14.37
N ASP A 75 6.85 7.47 -14.66
CA ASP A 75 6.72 8.30 -15.87
C ASP A 75 7.01 9.77 -15.58
N ASP A 76 7.19 10.58 -16.63
CA ASP A 76 7.52 11.99 -16.45
C ASP A 76 6.45 12.74 -15.66
N PHE A 77 5.17 12.42 -15.85
CA PHE A 77 4.07 13.07 -15.14
C PHE A 77 3.24 12.07 -14.32
N GLY A 78 2.82 12.51 -13.14
CA GLY A 78 1.90 11.79 -12.28
C GLY A 78 0.93 12.71 -11.57
N VAL A 79 -0.22 12.18 -11.19
CA VAL A 79 -1.28 12.88 -10.47
C VAL A 79 -1.85 12.02 -9.35
N MET A 80 -2.32 12.65 -8.27
CA MET A 80 -2.93 11.98 -7.12
C MET A 80 -4.09 12.79 -6.56
N LEU A 81 -5.08 12.09 -6.01
CA LEU A 81 -6.11 12.66 -5.14
C LEU A 81 -5.97 12.03 -3.76
N ILE A 82 -5.76 12.87 -2.75
CA ILE A 82 -5.48 12.43 -1.40
C ILE A 82 -6.50 13.04 -0.44
N ASN A 83 -7.01 12.24 0.48
CA ASN A 83 -7.72 12.71 1.66
C ASN A 83 -6.73 12.91 2.81
N GLU A 84 -6.19 14.13 2.92
CA GLU A 84 -5.22 14.46 3.98
C GLU A 84 -5.89 14.73 5.34
N GLY A 85 -7.22 14.90 5.37
CA GLY A 85 -7.99 15.15 6.60
C GLY A 85 -8.58 13.90 7.25
N GLY A 86 -8.45 12.74 6.60
CA GLY A 86 -9.01 11.47 7.07
C GLY A 86 -10.54 11.43 6.97
N GLU A 87 -11.14 10.36 7.51
CA GLU A 87 -12.59 10.11 7.36
C GLU A 87 -13.48 11.09 8.11
N LYS A 88 -13.03 11.56 9.29
CA LYS A 88 -13.83 12.45 10.15
C LYS A 88 -13.93 13.87 9.60
N HIS A 89 -12.85 14.37 8.99
CA HIS A 89 -12.76 15.73 8.48
C HIS A 89 -12.13 15.72 7.08
N PRO A 90 -12.82 15.12 6.09
CA PRO A 90 -12.22 14.89 4.78
C PRO A 90 -11.78 16.21 4.14
N ARG A 91 -10.54 16.22 3.66
CA ARG A 91 -9.93 17.38 3.02
C ARG A 91 -9.15 16.92 1.80
N ALA A 92 -9.57 17.43 0.63
CA ALA A 92 -8.96 17.07 -0.64
C ALA A 92 -7.61 17.76 -0.79
N LEU A 93 -6.60 16.99 -1.15
CA LEU A 93 -5.33 17.47 -1.67
C LEU A 93 -5.14 16.90 -3.07
N TYR A 94 -5.03 17.80 -4.04
CA TYR A 94 -4.72 17.47 -5.42
C TYR A 94 -3.21 17.60 -5.62
N VAL A 95 -2.58 16.55 -6.13
CA VAL A 95 -1.14 16.52 -6.37
C VAL A 95 -0.88 16.27 -7.85
N ALA A 96 0.05 17.01 -8.42
CA ALA A 96 0.65 16.73 -9.71
C ALA A 96 2.17 16.76 -9.57
N GLY A 97 2.89 15.95 -10.34
CA GLY A 97 4.35 15.92 -10.33
C GLY A 97 4.93 15.82 -11.73
N SER A 98 6.12 16.37 -11.90
CA SER A 98 6.93 16.23 -13.11
C SER A 98 8.36 15.85 -12.75
N ARG A 99 8.83 14.70 -13.24
CA ARG A 99 10.18 14.19 -13.00
C ARG A 99 11.23 15.05 -13.70
N THR A 100 11.01 15.40 -14.96
CA THR A 100 11.92 16.26 -15.75
C THR A 100 12.04 17.66 -15.15
N LYS A 101 10.94 18.23 -14.68
CA LYS A 101 10.94 19.54 -14.00
C LYS A 101 11.38 19.46 -12.53
N LYS A 102 11.57 18.25 -11.99
CA LYS A 102 11.87 17.97 -10.57
C LYS A 102 10.95 18.75 -9.63
N LYS A 103 9.65 18.73 -9.93
CA LYS A 103 8.68 19.58 -9.25
C LYS A 103 7.40 18.82 -8.93
N VAL A 104 6.92 19.04 -7.72
CA VAL A 104 5.60 18.62 -7.24
C VAL A 104 4.76 19.87 -7.00
N TRP A 105 3.52 19.85 -7.47
CA TRP A 105 2.52 20.87 -7.21
C TRP A 105 1.42 20.27 -6.34
N GLN A 106 1.00 21.04 -5.34
CA GLN A 106 -0.02 20.66 -4.37
C GLN A 106 -1.02 21.80 -4.25
N THR A 107 -2.31 21.48 -4.29
CA THR A 107 -3.38 22.46 -4.09
C THR A 107 -4.61 21.82 -3.47
N HIS A 108 -5.41 22.62 -2.77
CA HIS A 108 -6.74 22.26 -2.28
C HIS A 108 -7.86 22.79 -3.19
N ASP A 109 -7.53 23.57 -4.22
CA ASP A 109 -8.50 24.11 -5.18
C ASP A 109 -8.52 23.28 -6.47
N LEU A 110 -9.67 22.68 -6.75
CA LEU A 110 -9.90 21.91 -7.98
C LEU A 110 -9.64 22.73 -9.25
N LYS A 111 -9.94 24.03 -9.27
CA LYS A 111 -9.71 24.89 -10.44
C LYS A 111 -8.22 25.13 -10.67
N GLU A 112 -7.44 25.28 -9.62
CA GLU A 112 -5.98 25.36 -9.73
C GLU A 112 -5.41 24.05 -10.26
N PHE A 113 -5.88 22.92 -9.73
CA PHE A 113 -5.48 21.60 -10.25
C PHE A 113 -5.83 21.44 -11.73
N GLN A 114 -7.01 21.87 -12.17
CA GLN A 114 -7.41 21.84 -13.57
C GLN A 114 -6.48 22.66 -14.46
N ARG A 115 -6.04 23.86 -14.03
CA ARG A 115 -5.06 24.66 -14.76
C ARG A 115 -3.70 23.96 -14.85
N LEU A 116 -3.27 23.28 -13.79
CA LEU A 116 -2.04 22.48 -13.81
C LEU A 116 -2.14 21.35 -14.82
N VAL A 117 -3.25 20.60 -14.78
CA VAL A 117 -3.56 19.53 -15.74
C VAL A 117 -3.56 20.04 -17.19
N ASP A 118 -4.20 21.19 -17.44
CA ASP A 118 -4.25 21.80 -18.78
C ASP A 118 -2.87 22.26 -19.27
N SER A 119 -1.91 22.50 -18.37
CA SER A 119 -0.52 22.88 -18.69
C SER A 119 0.40 21.69 -19.03
N ILE A 120 -0.06 20.46 -18.81
CA ILE A 120 0.71 19.25 -19.15
C ILE A 120 0.75 19.11 -20.68
N PRO A 121 1.93 18.92 -21.30
CA PRO A 121 2.04 18.78 -22.76
C PRO A 121 1.17 17.63 -23.28
N LYS A 122 0.53 17.83 -24.44
CA LYS A 122 -0.29 16.77 -25.06
C LYS A 122 0.59 15.63 -25.58
N GLY A 123 0.07 14.41 -25.51
CA GLY A 123 0.75 13.21 -25.99
C GLY A 123 1.79 12.61 -25.04
N VAL A 124 2.06 13.26 -23.89
CA VAL A 124 2.88 12.66 -22.84
C VAL A 124 2.06 11.66 -22.04
N ARG A 125 2.71 10.61 -21.54
CA ARG A 125 2.08 9.68 -20.61
C ARG A 125 1.97 10.36 -19.23
N VAL A 126 0.79 10.29 -18.64
CA VAL A 126 0.53 10.70 -17.27
C VAL A 126 -0.03 9.50 -16.53
N ARG A 127 0.39 9.26 -15.30
CA ARG A 127 -0.21 8.23 -14.45
C ARG A 127 -1.01 8.77 -13.28
N GLU A 128 -2.12 8.12 -12.96
CA GLU A 128 -2.81 8.31 -11.69
C GLU A 128 -2.17 7.38 -10.65
N TYR A 129 -1.63 7.93 -9.56
CA TYR A 129 -1.07 7.13 -8.47
C TYR A 129 -2.09 6.96 -7.34
N ASP A 130 -2.18 5.75 -6.82
CA ASP A 130 -3.07 5.41 -5.72
C ASP A 130 -2.54 4.23 -4.89
N SER A 131 -3.18 3.92 -3.76
CA SER A 131 -2.80 2.80 -2.88
C SER A 131 -3.64 1.54 -3.12
N CYS A 132 -3.04 0.37 -2.89
CA CYS A 132 -3.68 -0.91 -3.19
C CYS A 132 -4.72 -1.39 -2.16
N THR A 133 -4.64 -0.90 -0.92
CA THR A 133 -5.54 -1.32 0.17
C THR A 133 -6.77 -0.43 0.23
N VAL A 134 -6.57 0.89 0.34
CA VAL A 134 -7.63 1.89 0.38
C VAL A 134 -7.23 3.04 -0.54
N ASN A 135 -8.13 3.46 -1.43
CA ASN A 135 -7.91 4.63 -2.28
C ASN A 135 -7.50 5.83 -1.40
N LEU A 136 -6.44 6.54 -1.78
CA LEU A 136 -5.90 7.66 -1.01
C LEU A 136 -6.91 8.79 -0.81
N GLY A 137 -7.87 8.93 -1.73
CA GLY A 137 -9.02 9.84 -1.65
C GLY A 137 -10.25 9.24 -0.96
N TYR A 138 -10.15 8.12 -0.27
CA TYR A 138 -11.26 7.52 0.48
C TYR A 138 -11.81 8.51 1.53
N GLY A 139 -13.13 8.55 1.68
CA GLY A 139 -13.84 9.50 2.56
C GLY A 139 -14.09 10.89 1.95
N LEU A 140 -13.52 11.21 0.78
CA LEU A 140 -13.83 12.47 0.10
C LEU A 140 -15.27 12.48 -0.47
N PRO A 141 -15.95 13.65 -0.49
CA PRO A 141 -17.26 13.80 -1.11
C PRO A 141 -17.26 13.37 -2.59
N ALA A 142 -18.38 12.83 -3.07
CA ALA A 142 -18.51 12.35 -4.45
C ALA A 142 -18.15 13.44 -5.48
N GLY A 143 -18.62 14.68 -5.29
CA GLY A 143 -18.31 15.79 -6.19
C GLY A 143 -16.82 16.12 -6.31
N VAL A 144 -16.02 15.91 -5.25
CA VAL A 144 -14.55 16.07 -5.29
C VAL A 144 -13.93 15.00 -6.18
N ARG A 145 -14.34 13.74 -5.99
CA ARG A 145 -13.84 12.60 -6.77
C ARG A 145 -14.23 12.70 -8.24
N GLU A 146 -15.47 13.09 -8.52
CA GLU A 146 -15.95 13.33 -9.88
C GLU A 146 -15.21 14.49 -10.55
N GLY A 147 -14.97 15.59 -9.81
CA GLY A 147 -14.22 16.74 -10.31
C GLY A 147 -12.78 16.37 -10.68
N PHE A 148 -12.12 15.55 -9.86
CA PHE A 148 -10.81 14.99 -10.15
C PHE A 148 -10.83 14.13 -11.41
N GLN A 149 -11.73 13.15 -11.49
CA GLN A 149 -11.84 12.24 -12.64
C GLN A 149 -12.16 12.97 -13.96
N LYS A 150 -13.03 13.98 -13.93
CA LYS A 150 -13.28 14.86 -15.09
C LYS A 150 -12.05 15.65 -15.52
N SER A 151 -11.15 15.98 -14.60
CA SER A 151 -9.89 16.65 -14.92
C SER A 151 -8.95 15.68 -15.63
N LEU A 152 -8.91 14.41 -15.20
CA LEU A 152 -8.08 13.37 -15.82
C LEU A 152 -8.51 13.04 -17.25
N GLN A 153 -9.81 13.11 -17.57
CA GLN A 153 -10.31 12.92 -18.94
C GLN A 153 -9.67 13.90 -19.95
N ARG A 154 -9.23 15.09 -19.50
CA ARG A 154 -8.55 16.10 -20.33
C ARG A 154 -7.12 15.71 -20.73
N LEU A 155 -6.53 14.77 -20.00
CA LEU A 155 -5.23 14.17 -20.26
C LEU A 155 -5.31 12.94 -21.17
N ASN A 156 -6.53 12.51 -21.51
CA ASN A 156 -6.78 11.29 -22.29
C ASN A 156 -6.09 10.06 -21.67
N LEU A 157 -6.16 9.94 -20.33
CA LEU A 157 -5.65 8.76 -19.62
C LEU A 157 -6.35 7.50 -20.13
N LYS A 158 -5.58 6.44 -20.38
CA LYS A 158 -6.09 5.10 -20.69
C LYS A 158 -6.31 4.33 -19.39
N GLY A 159 -7.18 3.31 -19.43
CA GLY A 159 -7.58 2.56 -18.24
C GLY A 159 -6.43 1.84 -17.49
N ASP A 160 -5.28 1.64 -18.14
CA ASP A 160 -4.06 1.06 -17.57
C ASP A 160 -3.07 2.09 -17.03
N ASP A 161 -3.39 3.39 -17.06
CA ASP A 161 -2.51 4.47 -16.59
C ASP A 161 -2.59 4.69 -15.06
N ARG A 162 -3.19 3.76 -14.32
CA ARG A 162 -3.20 3.80 -12.85
C ARG A 162 -2.04 3.01 -12.28
N ASN A 163 -1.18 3.67 -11.51
CA ASN A 163 -0.11 3.05 -10.75
C ASN A 163 -0.58 2.81 -9.31
N ILE A 164 -0.54 1.55 -8.89
CA ILE A 164 -1.02 1.12 -7.58
C ILE A 164 0.18 0.74 -6.72
N THR A 165 0.47 1.55 -5.71
CA THR A 165 1.50 1.24 -4.72
C THR A 165 0.88 0.48 -3.56
N CYS A 166 1.36 -0.72 -3.30
CA CYS A 166 0.96 -1.46 -2.11
C CYS A 166 1.71 -0.97 -0.89
N ILE A 167 0.94 -0.42 0.05
CA ILE A 167 1.42 -0.09 1.40
C ILE A 167 1.13 -1.31 2.27
N CYS A 168 1.99 -2.32 2.22
CA CYS A 168 1.95 -3.43 3.16
C CYS A 168 2.71 -3.01 4.42
N GLY A 169 2.01 -2.81 5.53
CA GLY A 169 2.68 -2.84 6.82
C GLY A 169 3.17 -4.26 7.06
N SER A 170 4.43 -4.43 7.47
CA SER A 170 4.77 -5.61 8.26
C SER A 170 3.79 -5.62 9.43
N LEU A 171 2.80 -6.51 9.38
CA LEU A 171 1.99 -6.83 10.55
C LEU A 171 3.00 -7.29 11.60
N GLY A 172 3.27 -6.41 12.57
CA GLY A 172 4.02 -6.76 13.76
C GLY A 172 3.25 -7.79 14.58
#